data_AF-A0A9P6EVE0-F1
#
_entry.id   AF-A0A9P6EVE0-F1
#
_cell.length_a   1.000
_cell.length_b   1.000
_cell.length_c   1.000
_cell.angle_alpha   90.00
_cell.angle_beta   90.00
_cell.angle_gamma   90.00
#
_symmetry.space_group_name_H-M   'P 1'
#
loop_
_entity.id
_entity.type
_entity.pdbx_description
1 polymer ?
#
loop_
_entity_poly.entity_id
_entity_poly.type
_entity_poly.pdbx_seq_one_letter_code
_entity_poly.pdbx_strand_id
1 'polypeptide(L)'
;MQDAVVLANYLYEMKGLAFSDISATLDQFKDERYSKVKVQYEASKSTARLVYGQSYFDRFMRMIVFNWLPESVMMKGGFKGVEFRPQASFIPQIPIRGSGPVLPQRPSQRYLDEQAKLDGVEHAPVVV
;
A
#
# COMPACT_ATOMS: atom_id res chain seq x y z
N MET A 1 8.31 -2.69 -4.61
CA MET A 1 7.31 -3.19 -5.58
C MET A 1 5.96 -2.48 -5.43
N GLN A 2 5.37 -2.37 -4.23
CA GLN A 2 4.09 -1.68 -4.03
C GLN A 2 4.07 -0.22 -4.54
N ASP A 3 5.14 0.54 -4.28
CA ASP A 3 5.25 1.94 -4.74
C ASP A 3 5.18 2.06 -6.26
N ALA A 4 5.80 1.12 -6.99
CA ALA A 4 5.79 1.14 -8.45
C ALA A 4 4.38 0.90 -9.01
N VAL A 5 3.60 0.00 -8.39
CA VAL A 5 2.22 -0.26 -8.79
C VAL A 5 1.33 0.96 -8.52
N VAL A 6 1.46 1.56 -7.33
CA VAL A 6 0.69 2.76 -6.97
C VAL A 6 1.06 3.91 -7.93
N LEU A 7 2.34 4.13 -8.19
CA LEU A 7 2.80 5.14 -9.13
C LEU A 7 2.26 4.88 -10.56
N ALA A 8 2.27 3.63 -11.02
CA ALA A 8 1.71 3.29 -12.32
C ALA A 8 0.21 3.64 -12.43
N ASN A 9 -0.56 3.44 -11.36
CA ASN A 9 -1.97 3.83 -11.33
C ASN A 9 -2.14 5.35 -11.40
N TYR A 10 -1.32 6.10 -10.67
CA TYR A 10 -1.32 7.56 -10.72
C TYR A 10 -0.92 8.09 -12.11
N LEU A 11 0.09 7.48 -12.74
CA LEU A 11 0.51 7.84 -14.10
C LEU A 11 -0.56 7.53 -15.14
N TYR A 12 -1.33 6.45 -14.96
CA TYR A 12 -2.44 6.11 -15.84
C TYR A 12 -3.62 7.09 -15.72
N GLU A 13 -3.91 7.55 -14.51
CA GLU A 13 -4.94 8.57 -14.20
C GLU A 13 -4.53 10.01 -14.55
N MET A 14 -3.27 10.24 -14.90
CA MET A 14 -2.76 11.57 -15.22
C MET A 14 -3.45 12.13 -16.48
N LYS A 15 -3.97 13.36 -16.37
CA LYS A 15 -4.77 14.01 -17.44
C LYS A 15 -3.93 14.43 -18.66
N GLY A 16 -2.66 14.79 -18.46
CA GLY A 16 -1.81 15.37 -19.49
C GLY A 16 -0.33 15.34 -19.15
N LEU A 17 0.49 15.82 -20.09
CA LEU A 17 1.95 15.90 -19.95
C LEU A 17 2.43 17.30 -19.50
N ALA A 18 1.50 18.18 -19.13
CA ALA A 18 1.85 19.48 -18.60
C ALA A 18 2.57 19.32 -17.25
N PHE A 19 3.54 20.19 -16.98
CA PHE A 19 4.30 20.16 -15.73
C PHE A 19 3.40 20.23 -14.49
N SER A 20 2.31 21.02 -14.55
CA SER A 20 1.33 21.12 -13.47
C SER A 20 0.64 19.79 -13.16
N ASP A 21 0.29 19.01 -14.19
CA ASP A 21 -0.38 17.72 -14.03
C ASP A 21 0.57 16.68 -13.46
N ILE A 22 1.83 16.69 -13.93
CA ILE A 22 2.88 15.82 -13.42
C ILE A 22 3.15 16.11 -11.94
N SER A 23 3.32 17.38 -11.56
CA SER A 23 3.55 17.78 -10.16
C SER A 23 2.39 17.36 -9.28
N ALA A 24 1.15 17.66 -9.69
CA ALA A 24 -0.05 17.30 -8.93
C ALA A 24 -0.17 15.78 -8.75
N THR A 25 0.18 14.99 -9.77
CA THR A 25 0.17 13.52 -9.71
C THR A 25 1.20 12.99 -8.72
N LEU A 26 2.42 13.56 -8.72
CA LEU A 26 3.48 13.17 -7.79
C LEU A 26 3.19 13.58 -6.34
N ASP A 27 2.54 14.73 -6.13
CA ASP A 27 2.11 15.17 -4.81
C ASP A 27 1.04 14.23 -4.24
N GLN A 28 0.04 13.86 -5.04
CA GLN A 28 -0.98 12.89 -4.62
C GLN A 28 -0.37 11.51 -4.30
N PHE A 29 0.57 11.03 -5.14
CA PHE A 29 1.30 9.80 -4.87
C PHE A 29 2.05 9.86 -3.54
N LYS A 30 2.74 10.98 -3.28
CA LYS A 30 3.49 11.20 -2.04
C LYS A 30 2.54 11.20 -0.84
N ASP A 31 1.41 11.90 -0.91
CA ASP A 31 0.46 11.97 0.20
C ASP A 31 -0.12 10.59 0.55
N GLU A 32 -0.40 9.75 -0.45
CA GLU A 32 -0.91 8.39 -0.20
C GLU A 32 0.17 7.46 0.37
N ARG A 33 1.42 7.58 -0.09
CA ARG A 33 2.50 6.63 0.25
C ARG A 33 3.34 7.03 1.44
N TYR A 34 3.52 8.32 1.69
CA TYR A 34 4.45 8.79 2.72
C TYR A 34 4.10 8.28 4.12
N SER A 35 2.82 8.31 4.48
CA SER A 35 2.34 7.80 5.78
C SER A 35 2.64 6.31 5.96
N LYS A 36 2.35 5.49 4.94
CA LYS A 36 2.58 4.03 4.94
C LYS A 36 4.07 3.70 5.02
N VAL A 37 4.89 4.39 4.23
CA VAL A 37 6.35 4.20 4.20
C VAL A 37 6.99 4.62 5.52
N LYS A 38 6.54 5.73 6.13
CA LYS A 38 7.03 6.18 7.43
C LYS A 38 6.80 5.13 8.52
N VAL A 39 5.59 4.58 8.60
CA VAL A 39 5.26 3.52 9.57
C VAL A 39 6.14 2.29 9.34
N GLN A 40 6.32 1.87 8.09
CA GLN A 40 7.17 0.72 7.76
C GLN A 40 8.65 0.98 8.09
N TYR A 41 9.14 2.19 7.88
CA TYR A 41 10.50 2.59 8.23
C TYR A 41 10.73 2.57 9.74
N GLU A 42 9.80 3.13 10.52
CA GLU A 42 9.87 3.13 11.99
C GLU A 42 9.78 1.70 12.56
N ALA A 43 8.92 0.85 11.98
CA ALA A 43 8.84 -0.57 12.33
C ALA A 43 10.15 -1.29 12.02
N SER A 44 10.73 -1.07 10.82
CA SER A 44 12.01 -1.66 10.43
C SER A 44 13.15 -1.21 11.35
N LYS A 45 13.19 0.06 11.73
CA LYS A 45 14.18 0.61 12.67
C LYS A 45 14.06 -0.04 14.04
N SER A 46 12.84 -0.20 14.55
CA SER A 46 12.58 -0.85 15.84
C SER A 46 12.99 -2.32 15.81
N THR A 47 12.66 -3.05 14.74
CA THR A 47 13.08 -4.44 14.54
C THR A 47 14.59 -4.58 14.45
N ALA A 48 15.27 -3.71 13.68
CA ALA A 48 16.73 -3.70 13.59
C ALA A 48 17.37 -3.44 14.95
N ARG A 49 16.83 -2.51 15.73
CA ARG A 49 17.30 -2.26 17.11
C ARG A 49 17.08 -3.46 18.02
N LEU A 50 15.94 -4.14 17.90
CA LEU A 50 15.67 -5.34 18.68
C LEU A 50 16.66 -6.47 18.36
N VAL A 51 17.02 -6.67 17.09
CA VAL A 51 17.93 -7.74 16.63
C VAL A 51 19.41 -7.41 16.88
N TYR A 52 19.84 -6.19 16.59
CA TYR A 52 21.26 -5.81 16.59
C TYR A 52 21.67 -4.88 17.74
N GLY A 53 20.71 -4.31 18.46
CA GLY A 53 20.96 -3.39 19.58
C GLY A 53 21.81 -4.06 20.66
N GLN A 54 22.75 -3.29 21.19
CA GLN A 54 23.74 -3.75 22.17
C GLN A 54 23.51 -3.19 23.57
N SER A 55 22.53 -2.30 23.76
CA SER A 55 22.25 -1.74 25.08
C SER A 55 21.60 -2.79 26.01
N TYR A 56 21.78 -2.62 27.33
CA TYR A 56 21.14 -3.49 28.32
C TYR A 56 19.61 -3.52 28.19
N PHE A 57 19.01 -2.37 27.85
CA PHE A 57 17.58 -2.28 27.57
C PHE A 57 17.18 -3.08 26.33
N ASP A 58 17.95 -2.99 25.24
CA ASP A 58 17.67 -3.78 24.02
C ASP A 58 17.78 -5.29 24.29
N ARG A 59 18.75 -5.72 25.11
CA ARG A 59 18.90 -7.13 25.54
C ARG A 59 17.71 -7.61 26.36
N PHE A 60 17.22 -6.78 27.29
CA PHE A 60 16.03 -7.09 28.07
C PHE A 60 14.77 -7.20 27.20
N MET A 61 14.55 -6.22 26.32
CA MET A 61 13.43 -6.23 25.37
C MET A 61 13.47 -7.44 24.45
N ARG A 62 14.67 -7.85 24.00
CA ARG A 62 14.87 -9.05 23.18
C ARG A 62 14.43 -10.32 23.91
N MET A 63 14.78 -10.46 25.19
CA MET A 63 14.35 -11.63 25.98
C MET A 63 12.82 -11.68 26.13
N ILE A 64 12.18 -10.54 26.38
CA ILE A 64 10.71 -10.49 26.47
C ILE A 64 10.10 -10.86 25.13
N VAL A 65 10.54 -10.24 24.04
CA VAL A 65 9.89 -10.41 22.73
C VAL A 65 10.08 -11.82 22.18
N PHE A 66 11.25 -12.44 22.33
CA PHE A 66 11.49 -13.77 21.77
C PHE A 66 11.07 -14.93 22.68
N ASN A 67 10.99 -14.73 24.00
CA ASN A 67 10.60 -15.82 24.91
C ASN A 67 9.16 -15.71 25.41
N TRP A 68 8.63 -14.49 25.56
CA TRP A 68 7.35 -14.27 26.27
C TRP A 68 6.24 -13.73 25.35
N LEU A 69 6.56 -13.24 24.16
CA LEU A 69 5.53 -12.79 23.22
C LEU A 69 4.84 -14.01 22.59
N PRO A 70 3.52 -14.16 22.71
CA PRO A 70 2.81 -15.25 22.07
C PRO A 70 2.84 -15.09 20.55
N GLU A 71 2.95 -16.22 19.84
CA GLU A 71 3.02 -16.29 18.38
C GLU A 71 1.83 -15.58 17.70
N SER A 72 0.64 -15.64 18.30
CA SER A 72 -0.56 -14.95 17.81
C SER A 72 -0.38 -13.43 17.72
N VAL A 73 0.39 -12.83 18.63
CA VAL A 73 0.70 -11.39 18.61
C VAL A 73 1.77 -11.09 17.56
N MET A 74 2.78 -11.95 17.41
CA MET A 74 3.77 -11.83 16.34
C MET A 74 3.11 -11.87 14.95
N MET A 75 2.21 -12.84 14.74
CA MET A 75 1.50 -13.02 13.49
C MET A 75 0.56 -11.86 13.17
N LYS A 76 -0.13 -11.29 14.17
CA LYS A 76 -0.94 -10.06 13.99
C LYS A 76 -0.12 -8.88 13.46
N GLY A 77 1.13 -8.74 13.87
CA GLY A 77 2.04 -7.72 13.35
C GLY A 77 2.39 -7.94 11.87
N GLY A 78 2.62 -9.20 11.47
CA GLY A 78 2.88 -9.58 10.09
C GLY A 78 1.71 -9.30 9.14
N PHE A 79 0.46 -9.54 9.59
CA PHE A 79 -0.73 -9.31 8.77
C PHE A 79 -0.91 -7.85 8.36
N LYS A 80 -0.68 -6.89 9.27
CA LYS A 80 -0.80 -5.46 8.96
C LYS A 80 0.09 -5.00 7.81
N GLY A 81 1.28 -5.59 7.68
CA GLY A 81 2.21 -5.26 6.59
C GLY A 81 1.76 -5.78 5.21
N VAL A 82 0.86 -6.77 5.18
CA VAL A 82 0.37 -7.41 3.95
C VAL A 82 -1.09 -7.07 3.65
N GLU A 83 -1.75 -6.21 4.42
CA GLU A 83 -3.14 -5.78 4.18
C GLU A 83 -3.25 -4.91 2.91
N PHE A 84 -2.26 -4.07 2.65
CA PHE A 84 -2.22 -3.23 1.46
C PHE A 84 -1.48 -3.94 0.31
N ARG A 85 -2.25 -4.43 -0.67
CA ARG A 85 -1.73 -5.15 -1.85
C ARG A 85 -2.21 -4.46 -3.13
N PRO A 86 -1.57 -3.34 -3.53
CA PRO A 86 -1.98 -2.61 -4.71
C PRO A 86 -1.80 -3.47 -5.96
N GLN A 87 -2.77 -3.42 -6.85
CA GLN A 87 -2.74 -4.00 -8.19
C GLN A 87 -2.80 -2.86 -9.21
N ALA A 88 -2.39 -3.12 -10.45
CA ALA A 88 -2.59 -2.12 -11.50
C ALA A 88 -4.10 -1.96 -11.74
N SER A 89 -4.62 -0.74 -11.69
CA SER A 89 -6.05 -0.45 -11.79
C SER A 89 -6.59 -0.52 -13.22
N PHE A 90 -5.69 -0.50 -14.20
CA PHE A 90 -5.98 -0.58 -15.63
C PHE A 90 -5.87 -2.00 -16.20
N ILE A 91 -5.84 -3.01 -15.33
CA ILE A 91 -5.90 -4.43 -15.70
C ILE A 91 -6.96 -5.15 -14.86
N PRO A 92 -7.50 -6.29 -15.35
CA PRO A 92 -8.43 -7.10 -14.57
C PRO A 92 -7.86 -7.50 -13.21
N GLN A 93 -8.65 -7.25 -12.15
CA GLN A 93 -8.24 -7.55 -10.77
C GLN A 93 -8.16 -9.05 -10.54
N ILE A 94 -7.09 -9.49 -9.89
CA ILE A 94 -6.91 -10.89 -9.53
C ILE A 94 -7.81 -11.20 -8.33
N PRO A 95 -8.53 -12.35 -8.32
CA PRO A 95 -9.34 -12.74 -7.18
C PRO A 95 -8.49 -12.88 -5.92
N ILE A 96 -9.06 -12.46 -4.79
CA ILE A 96 -8.38 -12.51 -3.49
C ILE A 96 -8.08 -13.98 -3.14
N ARG A 97 -6.81 -14.25 -2.82
CA ARG A 97 -6.35 -15.55 -2.32
C ARG A 97 -5.92 -15.42 -0.87
N GLY A 98 -6.36 -16.36 -0.03
CA GLY A 98 -6.06 -16.43 1.39
C GLY A 98 -7.18 -15.87 2.29
N SER A 99 -6.89 -15.79 3.59
CA SER A 99 -7.85 -15.43 4.65
C SER A 99 -7.62 -14.05 5.27
N GLY A 100 -6.58 -13.33 4.84
CA GLY A 100 -6.26 -12.00 5.36
C GLY A 100 -7.15 -10.91 4.76
N PRO A 101 -7.52 -9.88 5.54
CA PRO A 101 -8.25 -8.73 5.01
C PRO A 101 -7.39 -7.99 3.98
N VAL A 102 -8.02 -7.54 2.89
CA VAL A 102 -7.38 -6.73 1.85
C VAL A 102 -7.98 -5.34 1.92
N LEU A 103 -7.14 -4.32 2.05
CA LEU A 103 -7.59 -2.94 2.03
C LEU A 103 -8.06 -2.57 0.62
N PRO A 104 -9.20 -1.86 0.49
CA PRO A 104 -9.69 -1.45 -0.81
C PRO A 104 -8.70 -0.49 -1.47
N GLN A 105 -8.51 -0.68 -2.78
CA GLN A 105 -7.75 0.22 -3.61
C GLN A 105 -8.69 1.22 -4.28
N ARG A 106 -8.20 2.44 -4.53
CA ARG A 106 -8.93 3.43 -5.32
C ARG A 106 -9.17 2.90 -6.75
N PRO A 107 -10.43 2.82 -7.21
CA PRO A 107 -10.72 2.41 -8.58
C PRO A 107 -10.27 3.48 -9.58
N SER A 108 -9.91 3.04 -10.79
CA SER A 108 -9.54 3.93 -11.89
C SER A 108 -10.78 4.43 -12.60
N GLN A 109 -10.97 5.74 -12.67
CA GLN A 109 -12.10 6.34 -13.40
C GLN A 109 -11.89 6.18 -14.90
N ARG A 110 -10.68 6.46 -15.37
CA ARG A 110 -10.32 6.34 -16.78
C ARG A 110 -10.52 4.94 -17.32
N TYR A 111 -10.13 3.91 -16.58
CA TYR A 111 -10.30 2.52 -17.01
C TYR A 111 -11.77 2.13 -17.12
N LEU A 112 -12.60 2.56 -16.16
CA LEU A 112 -14.05 2.32 -16.21
C LEU A 112 -14.69 2.97 -17.44
N ASP A 113 -14.29 4.20 -17.77
CA ASP A 113 -14.77 4.90 -18.96
C ASP A 113 -14.30 4.21 -20.26
N GLU A 114 -13.07 3.68 -20.30
CA GLU A 114 -12.54 2.93 -21.44
C GLU A 114 -13.27 1.58 -21.63
N GLN A 115 -13.56 0.85 -20.56
CA GLN A 115 -14.35 -0.41 -20.61
C GLN A 115 -15.80 -0.15 -21.03
N ALA A 116 -16.43 0.88 -20.47
CA ALA A 116 -17.79 1.30 -20.83
C ALA A 116 -17.95 1.56 -22.33
N LYS A 117 -16.95 2.23 -22.94
CA LYS A 117 -16.93 2.47 -24.40
C LYS A 117 -16.77 1.20 -25.23
N LEU A 118 -16.04 0.22 -24.73
CA LEU A 118 -15.84 -1.07 -25.42
C LEU A 118 -17.10 -1.95 -25.36
N ASP A 119 -17.81 -1.94 -24.23
CA ASP A 119 -19.02 -2.73 -24.03
C ASP A 119 -20.29 -2.07 -24.60
N GLY A 120 -20.19 -0.83 -25.06
CA GLY A 120 -21.32 -0.06 -25.61
C GLY A 120 -22.33 0.40 -24.55
N VAL A 121 -21.94 0.41 -23.27
CA VAL A 121 -22.77 0.79 -22.13
C VAL A 121 -22.21 2.08 -21.54
N GLU A 122 -22.88 3.22 -21.71
CA GLU A 122 -22.48 4.48 -21.06
C GLU A 122 -22.65 4.40 -19.54
N HIS A 123 -21.56 4.53 -18.77
CA HIS A 123 -21.61 4.65 -17.32
C HIS A 123 -21.72 6.12 -16.89
N ALA A 124 -22.68 6.41 -16.00
CA ALA A 124 -22.78 7.71 -15.33
C ALA A 124 -21.61 7.89 -14.34
N PRO A 125 -21.03 9.10 -14.21
CA PRO A 125 -19.90 9.35 -13.33
C PRO A 125 -20.26 9.09 -11.87
N VAL A 126 -19.43 8.31 -11.17
CA VAL A 126 -19.53 8.11 -9.72
C VAL A 126 -19.01 9.37 -9.03
N VAL A 127 -19.94 10.17 -8.50
CA VAL A 127 -19.62 11.30 -7.62
C VAL A 127 -19.15 10.71 -6.29
N VAL A 128 -17.88 10.95 -5.96
CA VAL A 128 -17.25 10.59 -4.67
C VAL A 128 -17.25 11.82 -3.76
#